data_AF-A0A0L1KWY5-F1
#
_entry.id   AF-A0A0L1KWY5-F1
#
_cell.length_a   1.000
_cell.length_b   1.000
_cell.length_c   1.000
_cell.angle_alpha   90.00
_cell.angle_beta   90.00
_cell.angle_gamma   90.00
#
_symmetry.space_group_name_H-M   'P 1'
#
loop_
_entity.id
_entity.type
_entity.pdbx_description
1 polymer ?
#
loop_
_entity_poly.entity_id
_entity_poly.type
_entity_poly.pdbx_seq_one_letter_code
_entity_poly.pdbx_strand_id
1 'polypeptide(L)'
;MLHGSVGLRTLSEPLVHLDLSINRLVGPVDLTELPRNLKTLSLWNNRIRQSVVFFGHLPPNLEYIWFHYIARTNQIGELRGTSTESVERLGEMFRGISLEHIHIE
;
A
#
# COMPACT_ATOMS: atom_id res chain seq x y z
N MET A 1 -17.70 8.35 6.36
CA MET A 1 -17.00 7.66 5.25
C MET A 1 -16.10 8.66 4.57
N LEU A 2 -14.80 8.40 4.59
CA LEU A 2 -13.81 9.21 3.86
C LEU A 2 -13.97 8.99 2.35
N HIS A 3 -13.72 10.05 1.58
CA HIS A 3 -13.77 10.05 0.12
C HIS A 3 -12.69 10.98 -0.43
N GLY A 4 -12.37 10.84 -1.71
CA GLY A 4 -11.24 11.55 -2.34
C GLY A 4 -9.94 10.75 -2.27
N SER A 5 -8.85 11.38 -2.70
CA SER A 5 -7.51 10.80 -2.70
C SER A 5 -6.88 10.82 -1.30
N VAL A 6 -5.99 9.87 -1.02
CA VAL A 6 -5.22 9.86 0.23
C VAL A 6 -3.77 10.26 -0.03
N GLY A 7 -3.33 11.35 0.61
CA GLY A 7 -1.92 11.73 0.64
C GLY A 7 -1.19 11.00 1.78
N LEU A 8 -0.36 10.01 1.46
CA LEU A 8 0.41 9.24 2.45
C LEU A 8 1.77 9.91 2.79
N ARG A 9 2.28 10.76 1.89
CA ARG A 9 3.59 11.43 2.05
C ARG A 9 3.64 12.41 3.22
N THR A 10 2.49 12.94 3.64
CA THR A 10 2.40 13.96 4.70
C THR A 10 2.02 13.37 6.05
N LEU A 11 2.07 12.04 6.21
CA LEU A 11 1.77 11.38 7.47
C LEU A 11 2.87 11.67 8.49
N SER A 12 2.47 11.81 9.75
CA SER A 12 3.40 12.13 10.85
C SER A 12 4.37 10.98 11.15
N GLU A 13 5.64 11.29 11.39
CA GLU A 13 6.71 10.36 11.79
C GLU A 13 6.37 9.34 12.90
N PRO A 14 5.66 9.68 14.00
CA PRO A 14 5.35 8.72 15.07
C PRO A 14 4.24 7.71 14.70
N LEU A 15 3.67 7.79 13.49
CA LEU A 15 2.58 6.91 13.08
C LEU A 15 3.08 5.46 12.94
N VAL A 16 2.45 4.55 13.69
CA VAL A 16 2.80 3.12 13.70
C VAL A 16 1.77 2.29 12.93
N HIS A 17 0.49 2.61 13.06
CA HIS A 17 -0.61 1.87 12.45
C HIS A 17 -1.58 2.85 11.78
N LEU A 18 -1.96 2.57 10.55
CA LEU A 18 -2.95 3.36 9.82
C LEU A 18 -4.00 2.45 9.19
N ASP A 19 -5.24 2.57 9.67
CA ASP A 19 -6.38 1.89 9.09
C ASP A 19 -7.27 2.88 8.34
N LEU A 20 -7.29 2.73 7.01
CA LEU A 20 -8.14 3.48 6.09
C LEU A 20 -9.13 2.56 5.38
N SER A 21 -9.29 1.32 5.85
CA SER A 21 -10.19 0.36 5.25
C SER A 21 -11.66 0.78 5.36
N ILE A 22 -12.51 0.18 4.53
CA ILE A 22 -13.97 0.38 4.57
C ILE A 22 -14.34 1.86 4.37
N ASN A 23 -13.73 2.49 3.38
CA ASN A 23 -14.02 3.87 3.00
C ASN A 23 -14.39 3.97 1.51
N ARG A 24 -14.50 5.20 1.00
CA ARG A 24 -14.74 5.49 -0.42
C ARG A 24 -13.56 6.24 -1.01
N LEU A 25 -12.35 5.99 -0.48
CA LEU A 25 -11.13 6.61 -1.00
C LEU A 25 -10.90 6.16 -2.44
N VAL A 26 -10.42 7.09 -3.24
CA VAL A 26 -10.02 6.88 -4.63
C VAL A 26 -8.52 7.10 -4.76
N GLY A 27 -7.94 6.70 -5.90
CA GLY A 27 -6.54 6.95 -6.17
C GLY A 27 -6.22 8.44 -6.38
N PRO A 28 -4.93 8.81 -6.49
CA PRO A 28 -3.79 7.89 -6.42
C PRO A 28 -3.37 7.58 -4.97
N VAL A 29 -2.90 6.34 -4.78
CA VAL A 29 -2.08 5.89 -3.65
C VAL A 29 -0.64 5.90 -4.12
N ASP A 30 0.22 6.39 -3.24
CA ASP A 30 1.64 6.53 -3.45
C ASP A 30 2.38 6.06 -2.19
N LEU A 31 3.21 5.04 -2.34
CA LEU A 31 3.96 4.41 -1.26
C LEU A 31 5.45 4.75 -1.32
N THR A 32 5.85 5.77 -2.10
CA THR A 32 7.27 6.14 -2.23
C THR A 32 7.86 6.72 -0.94
N GLU A 33 7.02 7.34 -0.12
CA GLU A 33 7.41 7.95 1.16
C GLU A 33 6.39 7.56 2.24
N LEU A 34 6.77 6.59 3.06
CA LEU A 34 6.00 6.17 4.23
C LEU A 34 6.75 6.56 5.52
N PRO A 35 6.03 6.87 6.61
CA PRO A 35 6.67 7.15 7.90
C PRO A 35 7.57 5.98 8.34
N ARG A 36 8.75 6.30 8.85
CA ARG A 36 9.78 5.31 9.23
C ARG A 36 9.30 4.29 10.27
N ASN A 37 8.37 4.69 11.14
CA ASN A 37 7.83 3.86 12.21
C ASN A 37 6.59 3.06 11.80
N LEU A 38 6.10 3.23 10.57
CA LEU A 38 4.88 2.58 10.11
C LEU A 38 5.10 1.07 10.02
N LYS A 39 4.25 0.33 10.73
CA LYS A 39 4.22 -1.13 10.73
C LYS A 39 3.09 -1.68 9.87
N THR A 40 1.93 -1.03 9.90
CA THR A 40 0.76 -1.54 9.17
C THR A 40 -0.01 -0.42 8.47
N LEU A 41 -0.40 -0.69 7.23
CA LEU A 41 -1.29 0.17 6.44
C LEU A 41 -2.42 -0.68 5.85
N SER A 42 -3.65 -0.35 6.20
CA SER A 42 -4.84 -1.04 5.72
C SER A 42 -5.63 -0.13 4.79
N LEU A 43 -5.75 -0.52 3.52
CA LEU A 43 -6.47 0.19 2.45
C LEU A 43 -7.60 -0.65 1.86
N TRP A 44 -7.83 -1.87 2.36
CA TRP A 44 -8.83 -2.78 1.82
C TRP A 44 -10.24 -2.20 1.91
N ASN A 45 -11.12 -2.64 1.03
CA ASN A 45 -12.48 -2.12 0.92
C ASN A 45 -12.59 -0.60 0.67
N ASN A 46 -11.92 -0.11 -0.38
CA ASN A 46 -12.04 1.26 -0.88
C ASN A 46 -12.51 1.29 -2.35
N ARG A 47 -12.32 2.40 -3.07
CA ARG A 47 -12.65 2.53 -4.50
C ARG A 47 -11.41 2.90 -5.33
N ILE A 48 -10.23 2.53 -4.84
CA ILE A 48 -8.95 2.82 -5.49
C ILE A 48 -8.91 2.08 -6.82
N ARG A 49 -8.61 2.80 -7.90
CA ARG A 49 -8.43 2.27 -9.26
C ARG A 49 -7.14 2.83 -9.81
N GLN A 50 -6.10 2.01 -9.85
CA GLN A 50 -4.79 2.38 -10.35
C GLN A 50 -4.17 1.20 -11.09
N SER A 51 -3.66 1.44 -12.30
CA SER A 51 -2.90 0.44 -13.02
C SER A 51 -1.57 0.14 -12.33
N VAL A 52 -0.90 1.17 -11.83
CA VAL A 52 0.40 1.05 -11.15
C VAL A 52 0.37 1.84 -9.85
N VAL A 53 0.87 1.24 -8.78
CA VAL A 53 1.19 1.91 -7.52
C VAL A 53 2.70 1.85 -7.31
N PHE A 54 3.32 3.00 -7.10
CA PHE A 54 4.76 3.09 -6.86
C PHE A 54 5.08 2.93 -5.38
N PHE A 55 6.15 2.19 -5.08
CA PHE A 55 6.71 2.09 -3.72
C PHE A 55 8.20 2.45 -3.72
N GLY A 56 8.66 3.00 -2.61
CA GLY A 56 10.04 3.41 -2.41
C GLY A 56 10.73 2.52 -1.38
N HIS A 57 11.72 3.08 -0.69
CA HIS A 57 12.33 2.42 0.46
C HIS A 57 11.28 2.19 1.54
N LEU A 58 10.88 0.93 1.73
CA LEU A 58 9.88 0.55 2.70
C LEU A 58 10.41 0.77 4.12
N PRO A 59 9.56 1.20 5.08
CA PRO A 59 9.96 1.32 6.47
C PRO A 59 10.53 -0.02 7.00
N PRO A 60 11.61 0.01 7.80
CA PRO A 60 12.28 -1.21 8.26
C PRO A 60 11.40 -2.10 9.15
N ASN A 61 10.39 -1.51 9.78
CA ASN A 61 9.44 -2.22 10.63
C ASN A 61 8.11 -2.51 9.92
N LEU A 62 8.01 -2.29 8.61
CA LEU A 62 6.78 -2.52 7.87
C LEU A 62 6.47 -4.02 7.85
N GLU A 63 5.33 -4.39 8.43
CA GLU A 63 4.87 -5.76 8.49
C GLU A 63 4.00 -6.10 7.28
N TYR A 64 3.03 -5.25 6.96
CA TYR A 64 2.18 -5.42 5.78
C TYR A 64 1.44 -4.15 5.36
N ILE A 65 1.11 -4.12 4.06
CA ILE A 65 0.18 -3.19 3.43
C ILE A 65 -0.95 -4.02 2.82
N TRP A 66 -2.18 -3.72 3.19
CA TRP A 66 -3.34 -4.53 2.81
C TRP A 66 -4.23 -3.81 1.81
N PHE A 67 -4.23 -4.28 0.56
CA PHE A 67 -5.01 -3.68 -0.54
C PHE A 67 -6.34 -4.38 -0.82
N HIS A 68 -6.37 -5.72 -0.69
CA HIS A 68 -7.52 -6.54 -1.06
C HIS A 68 -7.92 -7.49 0.07
N TYR A 69 -9.21 -7.51 0.39
CA TYR A 69 -9.81 -8.49 1.29
C TYR A 69 -11.09 -9.02 0.66
N ILE A 70 -11.25 -10.35 0.57
CA ILE A 70 -12.39 -11.17 0.11
C ILE A 70 -13.23 -10.60 -1.07
N ALA A 71 -13.87 -9.44 -0.93
CA ALA A 71 -14.49 -8.67 -2.00
C ALA A 71 -13.54 -7.57 -2.56
N ARG A 72 -13.08 -7.73 -3.81
CA ARG A 72 -12.20 -6.75 -4.49
C ARG A 72 -12.96 -5.47 -4.87
N THR A 73 -13.01 -4.48 -4.00
CA THR A 73 -13.54 -3.14 -4.34
C THR A 73 -12.46 -2.18 -4.84
N ASN A 74 -11.20 -2.40 -4.44
CA ASN A 74 -10.03 -1.79 -5.07
C ASN A 74 -9.62 -2.57 -6.33
N GLN A 75 -9.01 -1.86 -7.29
CA GLN A 75 -8.40 -2.38 -8.51
C GLN A 75 -6.98 -1.81 -8.59
N ILE A 76 -5.99 -2.64 -8.26
CA ILE A 76 -4.57 -2.33 -8.38
C ILE A 76 -3.99 -3.33 -9.36
N GLY A 77 -3.36 -2.83 -10.44
CA GLY A 77 -2.72 -3.68 -11.44
C GLY A 77 -1.39 -4.20 -10.93
N GLU A 78 -0.42 -3.32 -10.83
CA GLU A 78 0.98 -3.63 -10.53
C GLU A 78 1.53 -2.75 -9.40
N LEU A 79 2.51 -3.29 -8.69
CA LEU A 79 3.38 -2.57 -7.77
C LEU A 79 4.77 -2.48 -8.40
N ARG A 80 5.31 -1.26 -8.49
CA ARG A 80 6.64 -1.01 -9.06
C ARG A 80 7.46 -0.15 -8.12
N GLY A 81 8.73 -0.48 -7.92
CA GLY A 81 9.54 0.29 -6.99
C GLY A 81 10.93 -0.28 -6.76
N THR A 82 11.68 0.40 -5.89
CA THR A 82 13.01 -0.04 -5.47
C THR A 82 12.91 -0.72 -4.12
N SER A 83 13.48 -1.91 -3.95
CA SER A 83 13.57 -2.59 -2.66
C SER A 83 14.83 -3.44 -2.57
N THR A 84 15.37 -3.57 -1.35
CA THR A 84 16.40 -4.56 -1.03
C THR A 84 15.82 -5.92 -0.64
N GLU A 85 14.50 -5.98 -0.41
CA GLU A 85 13.77 -7.21 -0.09
C GLU A 85 13.55 -8.07 -1.34
N SER A 86 13.43 -9.39 -1.16
CA SER A 86 13.06 -10.29 -2.26
C SER A 86 11.60 -10.09 -2.67
N VAL A 87 11.25 -10.45 -3.92
CA VAL A 87 9.86 -10.35 -4.42
C VAL A 87 8.91 -11.22 -3.58
N GLU A 88 9.36 -12.38 -3.10
CA GLU A 88 8.60 -13.25 -2.20
C GLU A 88 8.27 -12.53 -0.89
N ARG A 89 9.27 -11.87 -0.29
CA ARG A 89 9.08 -11.08 0.93
C ARG A 89 8.14 -9.90 0.69
N LEU A 90 8.26 -9.23 -0.45
CA LEU A 90 7.33 -8.18 -0.86
C LEU A 90 5.91 -8.72 -1.03
N GLY A 91 5.72 -9.94 -1.53
CA GLY A 91 4.42 -10.59 -1.60
C GLY A 91 3.78 -10.88 -0.24
N GLU A 92 4.59 -11.22 0.77
CA GLU A 92 4.13 -11.34 2.16
C GLU A 92 3.69 -9.99 2.73
N MET A 93 4.39 -8.91 2.38
CA MET A 93 4.12 -7.55 2.83
C MET A 93 2.89 -6.96 2.12
N PHE A 94 2.80 -7.06 0.79
CA PHE A 94 1.71 -6.52 -0.03
C PHE A 94 0.54 -7.50 -0.13
N ARG A 95 -0.22 -7.62 0.96
CA ARG A 95 -1.30 -8.59 1.09
C ARG A 95 -2.38 -8.42 0.02
N GLY A 96 -2.61 -9.50 -0.72
CA GLY A 96 -3.64 -9.59 -1.75
C GLY A 96 -3.20 -9.18 -3.15
N ILE A 97 -1.90 -8.91 -3.36
CA ILE A 97 -1.27 -8.72 -4.67
C ILE A 97 -0.46 -9.98 -5.01
N SER A 98 -0.58 -10.47 -6.25
CA SER A 98 0.22 -11.63 -6.69
C SER A 98 1.67 -11.23 -6.96
N LEU A 99 2.60 -12.16 -6.81
CA LEU A 99 4.03 -11.93 -7.05
C LEU A 99 4.30 -11.47 -8.50
N GLU A 100 3.54 -11.97 -9.48
CA GLU A 100 3.68 -11.57 -10.89
C GLU A 100 3.39 -10.09 -11.16
N HIS A 101 2.73 -9.41 -10.22
CA HIS A 101 2.37 -8.00 -10.31
C HIS A 101 3.31 -7.11 -9.47
N ILE A 102 4.37 -7.66 -8.88
CA ILE A 102 5.35 -6.91 -8.09
C ILE A 102 6.66 -6.86 -8.85
N HIS A 103 7.11 -5.66 -9.21
CA HIS A 103 8.33 -5.45 -9.97
C HIS A 103 9.30 -4.58 -9.17
N ILE A 104 10.52 -5.09 -9.00
CA ILE A 104 11.66 -4.33 -8.48
C ILE A 104 12.41 -3.77 -9.69
N GLU A 105 12.58 -2.45 -9.74
CA GLU A 105 13.26 -1.72 -10.82
C GLU A 105 14.56 -1.06 -10.34
#